data_AF-A0AAV7LWT5-F1
#
_entry.id   AF-A0AAV7LWT5-F1
#
_cell.length_a   1.000
_cell.length_b   1.000
_cell.length_c   1.000
_cell.angle_alpha   90.00
_cell.angle_beta   90.00
_cell.angle_gamma   90.00
#
_symmetry.space_group_name_H-M   'P 1'
#
loop_
_entity.id
_entity.type
_entity.pdbx_description
1 polymer ?
#
loop_
_entity_poly.entity_id
_entity_poly.type
_entity_poly.pdbx_seq_one_letter_code
_entity_poly.pdbx_strand_id
1 'polypeptide(L)'
;MQRCQPSVWSFTAAPPRNQRAQLDWATLHGFAPKWEEPVDGDLTEGILTSLFDSLKSNILDLRRDLALELRDLRTDLTLIGKRVSTLEDNKTSSDEGVELLRQEIIHLHEQQDDVRVQEEDLENRSQRNNIHLRGVHVGAKGSDIRDYTQALFCSMLGREDNADIELDRVHSVAQAGGARP
;
A
#
# COMPACT_ATOMS: atom_id res chain seq x y z
N MET A 1 -6.41 17.25 4.80
CA MET A 1 -5.17 17.00 4.02
C MET A 1 -3.99 17.63 4.76
N GLN A 2 -3.36 16.87 5.65
CA GLN A 2 -2.17 17.30 6.40
C GLN A 2 -0.94 17.23 5.48
N ARG A 3 -0.29 18.37 5.26
CA ARG A 3 0.94 18.45 4.48
C ARG A 3 2.10 17.94 5.34
N CYS A 4 2.72 16.84 4.93
CA CYS A 4 3.98 16.37 5.49
C CYS A 4 5.07 17.41 5.17
N GLN A 5 5.76 17.91 6.20
CA GLN A 5 6.95 18.73 6.01
C GLN A 5 8.18 17.84 5.81
N PRO A 6 9.13 18.22 4.93
CA PRO A 6 10.37 17.48 4.74
C PRO A 6 11.31 17.72 5.93
N SER A 7 11.77 16.64 6.55
CA SER A 7 12.85 16.68 7.54
C SER A 7 14.16 17.07 6.86
N VAL A 8 14.66 18.26 7.17
CA VAL A 8 16.00 18.72 6.76
C VAL A 8 17.01 18.11 7.72
N TRP A 9 17.86 17.22 7.22
CA TRP A 9 18.99 16.68 7.96
C TRP A 9 20.18 17.61 7.75
N SER A 10 20.61 18.31 8.80
CA SER A 10 21.84 19.11 8.80
C SER A 10 22.99 18.28 9.34
N PHE A 11 24.03 18.09 8.51
CA PHE A 11 25.30 17.51 8.94
C PHE A 11 26.19 18.61 9.54
N THR A 12 26.47 18.53 10.83
CA THR A 12 27.48 19.37 11.49
C THR A 12 28.85 18.78 11.21
N ALA A 13 29.71 19.52 10.53
CA ALA A 13 31.08 19.13 10.25
C ALA A 13 31.89 18.94 11.55
N ALA A 14 32.59 17.81 11.66
CA ALA A 14 33.49 17.52 12.77
C ALA A 14 34.68 18.51 12.77
N PRO A 15 35.17 18.95 13.94
CA PRO A 15 36.28 19.88 14.02
C PRO A 15 37.61 19.22 13.62
N PRO A 16 38.59 20.00 13.12
CA PRO A 16 39.89 19.47 12.72
C PRO A 16 40.70 19.03 13.95
N ARG A 17 41.06 17.75 13.99
CA ARG A 17 42.06 17.16 14.90
C ARG A 17 43.46 17.59 14.45
N ASN A 18 43.91 18.79 14.78
CA ASN A 18 45.34 19.08 14.79
C ASN A 18 45.71 20.29 15.66
N GLN A 19 45.76 20.07 16.97
CA GLN A 19 46.66 20.85 17.84
C GLN A 19 47.56 19.85 18.56
N ARG A 20 48.62 19.45 17.85
CA ARG A 20 49.78 18.82 18.45
C ARG A 20 50.42 19.88 19.36
N ALA A 21 50.22 19.74 20.66
CA ALA A 21 51.03 20.46 21.64
C ALA A 21 52.51 20.15 21.34
N GLN A 22 53.26 21.17 20.93
CA GLN A 22 54.72 21.14 20.94
C GLN A 22 55.14 21.09 22.41
N LEU A 23 55.43 19.88 22.89
CA LEU A 23 56.03 19.65 24.20
C LEU A 23 57.50 20.04 24.11
N ASP A 24 57.84 21.25 24.54
CA ASP A 24 59.21 21.75 24.66
C ASP A 24 60.19 20.70 25.25
N TRP A 25 61.08 20.19 24.40
CA TRP A 25 62.08 19.18 24.74
C TRP A 25 63.17 19.74 25.66
N ALA A 26 63.26 21.07 25.83
CA ALA A 26 64.36 21.71 26.55
C ALA A 26 64.22 21.70 28.08
N THR A 27 63.03 21.40 28.64
CA THR A 27 62.81 21.40 30.10
C THR A 27 63.10 20.05 30.79
N LEU A 28 63.49 19.01 30.05
CA LEU A 28 63.72 17.64 30.56
C LEU A 28 65.20 17.23 30.66
N HIS A 29 66.16 18.16 30.53
CA HIS A 29 67.59 17.85 30.62
C HIS A 29 68.21 17.88 32.04
N GLY A 30 67.40 17.73 33.09
CA GLY A 30 67.87 17.63 34.48
C GLY A 30 67.94 16.20 35.06
N PHE A 31 67.41 15.21 34.33
CA PHE A 31 67.38 13.82 34.79
C PHE A 31 68.03 12.95 33.71
N ALA A 32 69.36 12.96 33.64
CA ALA A 32 70.09 11.91 32.94
C ALA A 32 69.93 10.64 33.79
N PRO A 33 69.12 9.66 33.38
CA PRO A 33 69.04 8.42 34.10
C PRO A 33 70.37 7.72 33.89
N LYS A 34 70.95 7.23 34.98
CA LYS A 34 72.23 6.54 35.01
C LYS A 34 72.03 5.15 34.40
N TRP A 35 71.93 5.07 33.08
CA TRP A 35 71.95 3.80 32.35
C TRP A 35 73.41 3.43 32.15
N GLU A 36 73.81 2.28 32.69
CA GLU A 36 74.94 1.41 32.28
C GLU A 36 75.55 0.76 33.54
N GLU A 37 74.82 -0.22 34.07
CA GLU A 37 75.48 -1.44 34.49
C GLU A 37 75.30 -2.44 33.35
N PRO A 38 76.35 -3.20 32.96
CA PRO A 38 76.24 -4.19 31.90
C PRO A 38 75.41 -5.35 32.45
N VAL A 39 74.11 -5.33 32.14
CA VAL A 39 73.26 -6.51 32.30
C VAL A 39 73.75 -7.54 31.29
N ASP A 40 74.13 -8.73 31.75
CA ASP A 40 74.60 -9.85 30.93
C ASP A 40 73.77 -9.98 29.64
N GLY A 41 74.40 -9.65 28.52
CA GLY A 41 73.75 -9.41 27.22
C GLY A 41 73.07 -10.63 26.59
N ASP A 42 73.35 -11.83 27.09
CA ASP A 42 72.81 -13.08 26.52
C ASP A 42 71.35 -13.37 26.94
N LEU A 43 70.91 -12.92 28.12
CA LEU A 43 69.54 -13.20 28.61
C LEU A 43 68.51 -12.18 28.10
N THR A 44 68.92 -10.95 27.80
CA THR A 44 68.02 -9.88 27.36
C THR A 44 67.69 -9.97 25.86
N GLU A 45 68.62 -10.47 25.04
CA GLU A 45 68.42 -10.65 23.60
C GLU A 45 67.39 -11.76 23.29
N GLY A 46 67.43 -12.87 24.03
CA GLY A 46 66.44 -13.95 23.91
C GLY A 46 65.01 -13.53 24.28
N ILE A 47 64.87 -12.69 25.31
CA ILE A 47 63.56 -12.18 25.72
C ILE A 47 63.01 -11.19 24.68
N LEU A 48 63.85 -10.27 24.18
CA LEU A 48 63.43 -9.29 23.18
C LEU A 48 63.05 -9.93 21.85
N THR A 49 63.82 -10.92 21.40
CA THR A 49 63.49 -11.68 20.17
C THR A 49 62.17 -12.43 20.31
N SER A 50 61.95 -13.13 21.44
CA SER A 50 60.69 -13.83 21.68
C SER A 50 59.47 -12.89 21.75
N LEU A 51 59.63 -11.70 22.36
CA LEU A 51 58.58 -10.67 22.39
C LEU A 51 58.29 -10.14 20.99
N PHE A 52 59.33 -9.87 20.20
CA PHE A 52 59.18 -9.40 18.83
C PHE A 52 58.49 -10.45 17.95
N ASP A 53 58.86 -11.72 18.08
CA ASP A 53 58.23 -12.82 17.37
C ASP A 53 56.76 -13.01 17.78
N SER A 54 56.45 -12.88 19.07
CA SER A 54 55.06 -12.91 19.56
C SER A 54 54.24 -11.76 18.99
N LEU A 55 54.75 -10.52 19.01
CA LEU A 55 54.08 -9.36 18.45
C LEU A 55 53.86 -9.50 16.94
N LYS A 56 54.86 -10.04 16.23
CA LYS A 56 54.76 -10.33 14.81
C LYS A 56 53.70 -11.40 14.53
N SER A 57 53.63 -12.46 15.33
CA SER A 57 52.57 -13.48 15.23
C SER A 57 51.20 -12.86 15.43
N ASN A 58 51.01 -12.08 16.50
CA ASN A 58 49.74 -11.42 16.80
C ASN A 58 49.29 -10.48 15.68
N ILE A 59 50.21 -9.72 15.06
CA ILE A 59 49.90 -8.86 13.92
C ILE A 59 49.47 -9.70 12.70
N LEU A 60 50.15 -10.82 12.44
CA LEU A 60 49.79 -11.71 11.35
C LEU A 60 48.42 -12.36 11.57
N ASP A 61 48.11 -12.74 12.80
CA ASP A 61 46.82 -13.34 13.17
C ASP A 61 45.70 -12.31 13.04
N LEU A 62 45.87 -11.10 13.59
CA LEU A 62 44.91 -10.00 13.39
C LEU A 62 44.67 -9.68 11.92
N ARG A 63 45.73 -9.69 11.10
CA ARG A 63 45.60 -9.48 9.65
C ARG A 63 44.78 -10.60 9.00
N ARG A 64 44.96 -11.85 9.42
CA ARG A 64 44.18 -12.99 8.91
C ARG A 64 42.73 -12.87 9.32
N ASP A 65 42.45 -12.56 10.58
CA ASP A 65 41.10 -12.40 11.12
C ASP A 65 40.34 -11.29 10.38
N LEU A 66 40.96 -10.12 10.21
CA LEU A 66 40.38 -9.03 9.42
C LEU A 66 40.12 -9.42 7.96
N ALA A 67 41.00 -10.21 7.35
CA ALA A 67 40.81 -10.68 5.99
C ALA A 67 39.64 -11.68 5.88
N LEU A 68 39.42 -12.50 6.91
CA LEU A 68 38.28 -13.40 7.00
C LEU A 68 36.98 -12.62 7.20
N GLU A 69 36.92 -11.69 8.15
CA GLU A 69 35.75 -10.85 8.38
C GLU A 69 35.37 -10.04 7.14
N LEU A 70 36.35 -9.45 6.44
CA LEU A 70 36.10 -8.73 5.19
C LEU A 70 35.56 -9.63 4.08
N ARG A 71 36.00 -10.89 4.03
CA ARG A 71 35.49 -11.88 3.09
C ARG A 71 34.04 -12.24 3.42
N ASP A 72 33.73 -12.45 4.69
CA ASP A 72 32.39 -12.81 5.14
C ASP A 72 31.40 -11.65 4.91
N LEU A 73 31.80 -10.42 5.24
CA LEU A 73 31.02 -9.21 4.91
C LEU A 73 30.79 -9.08 3.41
N ARG A 74 31.80 -9.38 2.58
CA ARG A 74 31.63 -9.40 1.13
C ARG A 74 30.60 -10.45 0.70
N THR A 75 30.65 -11.66 1.26
CA THR A 75 29.67 -12.70 0.93
C THR A 75 28.25 -12.29 1.36
N ASP A 76 28.10 -11.71 2.54
CA ASP A 76 26.81 -11.22 3.02
C ASP A 76 26.27 -10.09 2.15
N LEU A 77 27.11 -9.14 1.73
CA LEU A 77 26.73 -8.09 0.79
C LEU A 77 26.26 -8.67 -0.55
N THR A 78 26.94 -9.69 -1.07
CA THR A 78 26.47 -10.34 -2.31
C THR A 78 25.14 -11.08 -2.13
N LEU A 79 24.93 -11.70 -0.96
CA LEU A 79 23.68 -12.39 -0.65
C LEU A 79 22.52 -11.38 -0.50
N ILE A 80 22.74 -10.28 0.22
CA ILE A 80 21.78 -9.19 0.37
C ILE A 80 21.46 -8.60 -1.00
N GLY A 81 22.47 -8.36 -1.85
CA GLY A 81 22.26 -7.86 -3.21
C GLY A 81 21.35 -8.78 -4.04
N LYS A 82 21.56 -10.10 -3.98
CA LYS A 82 20.67 -11.08 -4.63
C LYS A 82 19.24 -11.02 -4.09
N ARG A 83 19.08 -10.96 -2.77
CA ARG A 83 17.75 -10.89 -2.13
C ARG A 83 17.01 -9.62 -2.50
N VAL A 84 17.69 -8.48 -2.55
CA VAL A 84 17.12 -7.20 -2.96
C VAL A 84 16.67 -7.27 -4.42
N SER A 85 17.51 -7.78 -5.32
CA SER A 85 17.13 -7.97 -6.73
C SER A 85 15.88 -8.84 -6.89
N THR A 86 15.80 -9.97 -6.18
CA THR A 86 14.59 -10.82 -6.22
C THR A 86 13.36 -10.11 -5.66
N LEU A 87 13.51 -9.30 -4.60
CA LEU A 87 12.40 -8.51 -4.06
C LEU A 87 11.94 -7.41 -5.02
N GLU A 88 12.86 -6.78 -5.75
CA GLU A 88 12.56 -5.79 -6.78
C GLU A 88 11.82 -6.41 -7.97
N ASP A 89 12.24 -7.59 -8.42
CA ASP A 89 11.56 -8.34 -9.48
C ASP A 89 10.14 -8.74 -9.05
N ASN A 90 10.01 -9.30 -7.85
CA ASN A 90 8.71 -9.68 -7.29
C ASN A 90 7.79 -8.48 -7.11
N LYS A 91 8.34 -7.33 -6.69
CA LYS A 91 7.58 -6.09 -6.57
C LYS A 91 7.08 -5.63 -7.94
N THR A 92 7.94 -5.62 -8.94
CA THR A 92 7.58 -5.24 -10.32
C THR A 92 6.44 -6.11 -10.84
N SER A 93 6.56 -7.43 -10.69
CA SER A 93 5.50 -8.37 -11.09
C SER A 93 4.19 -8.16 -10.31
N SER A 94 4.27 -7.87 -9.01
CA SER A 94 3.09 -7.56 -8.20
C SER A 94 2.43 -6.25 -8.63
N ASP A 95 3.21 -5.21 -8.93
CA ASP A 95 2.71 -3.91 -9.37
C ASP A 95 2.01 -4.04 -10.74
N GLU A 96 2.56 -4.82 -11.66
CA GLU A 96 1.92 -5.17 -12.94
C GLU A 96 0.60 -5.92 -12.72
N GLY A 97 0.56 -6.91 -11.83
CA GLY A 97 -0.66 -7.64 -11.50
C GLY A 97 -1.76 -6.75 -10.89
N VAL A 98 -1.39 -5.81 -10.03
CA VAL A 98 -2.33 -4.82 -9.46
C VAL A 98 -2.89 -3.91 -10.54
N GLU A 99 -2.08 -3.51 -11.51
CA GLU A 99 -2.53 -2.64 -12.59
C GLU A 99 -3.52 -3.35 -13.53
N LEU A 100 -3.26 -4.61 -13.89
CA LEU A 100 -4.20 -5.42 -14.66
C LEU A 100 -5.55 -5.59 -13.95
N LEU A 101 -5.53 -5.87 -12.64
CA LEU A 101 -6.75 -6.00 -11.85
C LEU A 101 -7.54 -4.68 -11.77
N ARG A 102 -6.85 -3.53 -11.70
CA ARG A 102 -7.52 -2.23 -11.74
C ARG A 102 -8.21 -1.99 -13.07
N GLN A 103 -7.55 -2.31 -14.18
CA GLN A 103 -8.13 -2.18 -15.52
C GLN A 103 -9.38 -3.06 -15.67
N GLU A 104 -9.32 -4.30 -15.18
CA GLU A 104 -10.47 -5.21 -15.19
C GLU A 104 -11.63 -4.69 -14.34
N ILE A 105 -11.36 -4.15 -13.15
CA ILE A 105 -12.40 -3.54 -12.30
C ILE A 105 -13.08 -2.37 -13.01
N ILE A 106 -12.32 -1.51 -13.68
CA ILE A 106 -12.87 -0.38 -14.46
C ILE A 106 -13.78 -0.93 -15.57
N HIS A 107 -13.29 -1.92 -16.33
CA HIS A 107 -14.06 -2.53 -17.41
C HIS A 107 -15.37 -3.15 -16.93
N LEU A 108 -15.35 -3.88 -15.81
CA LEU A 108 -16.55 -4.48 -15.22
C LEU A 108 -17.54 -3.42 -14.72
N HIS A 109 -17.08 -2.28 -14.21
CA HIS A 109 -17.97 -1.17 -13.83
C HIS A 109 -18.64 -0.56 -15.05
N GLU A 110 -17.91 -0.35 -16.15
CA GLU A 110 -18.48 0.15 -17.41
C GLU A 110 -19.56 -0.81 -17.93
N GLN A 111 -19.28 -2.12 -17.95
CA GLN A 111 -20.28 -3.13 -18.34
C GLN A 111 -21.50 -3.13 -17.42
N GLN A 112 -21.29 -2.97 -16.11
CA GLN A 112 -22.39 -2.91 -15.15
C GLN A 112 -23.29 -1.69 -15.39
N ASP A 113 -22.70 -0.53 -15.66
CA ASP A 113 -23.43 0.69 -15.94
C ASP A 113 -24.20 0.59 -17.27
N ASP A 114 -23.60 -0.02 -18.30
CA ASP A 114 -24.28 -0.28 -19.57
C ASP A 114 -25.52 -1.18 -19.39
N VAL A 115 -25.39 -2.26 -18.62
CA VAL A 115 -26.52 -3.16 -18.31
C VAL A 115 -27.61 -2.41 -17.54
N ARG A 116 -27.24 -1.57 -16.57
CA ARG A 116 -28.21 -0.77 -15.81
C ARG A 116 -28.98 0.20 -16.69
N VAL A 117 -28.31 0.88 -17.61
CA VAL A 117 -28.97 1.78 -18.56
C VAL A 117 -29.95 1.01 -19.46
N GLN A 118 -29.57 -0.20 -19.88
CA GLN A 118 -30.46 -1.07 -20.67
C GLN A 118 -31.67 -1.55 -19.86
N GLU A 119 -31.47 -1.95 -18.60
CA GLU A 119 -32.55 -2.33 -17.69
C GLU A 119 -33.52 -1.17 -17.48
N GLU A 120 -33.00 0.04 -17.22
CA GLU A 120 -33.82 1.24 -17.07
C GLU A 120 -34.62 1.57 -18.34
N ASP A 121 -34.02 1.47 -19.53
CA ASP A 121 -34.73 1.67 -20.80
C ASP A 121 -35.81 0.61 -21.03
N LEU A 122 -35.52 -0.66 -20.76
CA LEU A 122 -36.48 -1.75 -20.88
C LEU A 122 -37.64 -1.60 -19.89
N GLU A 123 -37.36 -1.22 -18.65
CA GLU A 123 -38.37 -0.94 -17.64
C GLU A 123 -39.24 0.25 -18.07
N ASN A 124 -38.62 1.35 -18.50
CA ASN A 124 -39.34 2.51 -19.01
C ASN A 124 -40.23 2.14 -20.21
N ARG A 125 -39.75 1.35 -21.17
CA ARG A 125 -40.55 0.88 -22.32
C ARG A 125 -41.68 -0.04 -21.89
N SER A 126 -41.45 -0.92 -20.92
CA SER A 126 -42.46 -1.80 -20.37
C SER A 126 -43.57 -1.02 -19.66
N GLN A 127 -43.22 0.07 -18.96
CA GLN A 127 -44.16 0.91 -18.22
C GLN A 127 -44.91 1.93 -19.10
N ARG A 128 -44.43 2.28 -20.30
CA ARG A 128 -45.07 3.27 -21.18
C ARG A 128 -46.52 2.95 -21.52
N ASN A 129 -46.89 1.68 -21.58
CA ASN A 129 -48.26 1.24 -21.87
C ASN A 129 -49.10 1.02 -20.60
N ASN A 130 -48.53 1.21 -19.41
CA ASN A 130 -49.21 0.98 -18.15
C ASN A 130 -49.82 2.28 -17.62
N ILE A 131 -51.16 2.36 -17.62
CA ILE A 131 -51.89 3.50 -17.06
C ILE A 131 -52.16 3.22 -15.57
N HIS A 132 -51.68 4.11 -14.70
CA HIS A 132 -51.89 4.02 -13.26
C HIS A 132 -53.02 4.94 -12.80
N LEU A 133 -54.15 4.36 -12.38
CA LEU A 133 -55.29 5.10 -11.83
C LEU A 133 -55.18 5.17 -10.30
N ARG A 134 -55.09 6.38 -9.75
CA ARG A 134 -55.06 6.63 -8.29
C ARG A 134 -56.36 7.28 -7.82
N GLY A 135 -56.77 7.03 -6.58
CA GLY A 135 -57.97 7.65 -5.99
C GLY A 135 -59.30 7.01 -6.43
N VAL A 136 -59.24 5.84 -7.06
CA VAL A 136 -60.44 5.09 -7.45
C VAL A 136 -61.00 4.36 -6.22
N HIS A 137 -62.19 4.77 -5.76
CA HIS A 137 -62.90 4.07 -4.69
C HIS A 137 -63.56 2.80 -5.24
N VAL A 138 -62.93 1.64 -5.00
CA VAL A 138 -63.45 0.31 -5.42
C VAL A 138 -64.62 -0.18 -4.51
N GLY A 139 -65.06 0.66 -3.58
CA GLY A 139 -65.63 0.21 -2.31
C GLY A 139 -67.13 -0.11 -2.22
N ALA A 140 -67.89 -0.31 -3.30
CA ALA A 140 -69.35 -0.45 -3.12
C ALA A 140 -70.02 -1.75 -3.58
N LYS A 141 -69.63 -2.39 -4.70
CA LYS A 141 -70.47 -3.49 -5.23
C LYS A 141 -69.74 -4.51 -6.07
N GLY A 142 -68.74 -5.22 -5.54
CA GLY A 142 -68.28 -6.52 -6.08
C GLY A 142 -68.10 -6.62 -7.62
N SER A 143 -67.89 -5.50 -8.30
CA SER A 143 -67.88 -5.41 -9.75
C SER A 143 -66.47 -5.69 -10.19
N ASP A 144 -66.31 -6.45 -11.26
CA ASP A 144 -65.01 -6.70 -11.83
C ASP A 144 -64.29 -5.35 -12.07
N ILE A 145 -63.04 -5.24 -11.63
CA ILE A 145 -62.24 -4.01 -11.74
C ILE A 145 -62.11 -3.65 -13.23
N ARG A 146 -62.09 -4.66 -14.10
CA ARG A 146 -62.07 -4.48 -15.54
C ARG A 146 -63.29 -3.71 -16.03
N ASP A 147 -64.50 -4.15 -15.66
CA ASP A 147 -65.76 -3.52 -16.08
C ASP A 147 -65.85 -2.07 -15.60
N TYR A 148 -65.46 -1.83 -14.34
CA TYR A 148 -65.42 -0.48 -13.78
C TYR A 148 -64.44 0.42 -14.54
N THR A 149 -63.25 -0.10 -14.84
CA THR A 149 -62.20 0.64 -15.55
C THR A 149 -62.62 0.94 -16.99
N GLN A 150 -63.29 0.00 -17.66
CA GLN A 150 -63.84 0.19 -19.00
C GLN A 150 -64.94 1.27 -19.01
N ALA A 151 -65.91 1.19 -18.10
CA ALA A 151 -66.96 2.21 -17.97
C ALA A 151 -66.38 3.60 -17.68
N LEU A 152 -65.35 3.68 -16.82
CA LEU A 152 -64.64 4.92 -16.53
C LEU A 152 -63.97 5.52 -17.78
N PHE A 153 -63.27 4.69 -18.56
CA PHE A 153 -62.63 5.16 -19.80
C PHE A 153 -63.65 5.54 -20.87
N CYS A 154 -64.74 4.78 -21.05
CA CYS A 154 -65.81 5.15 -21.97
C CYS A 154 -66.41 6.52 -21.59
N SER A 155 -66.67 6.74 -20.30
CA SER A 155 -67.15 8.02 -19.77
C SER A 155 -66.17 9.16 -20.02
N MET A 156 -64.86 8.97 -19.77
CA MET A 156 -63.83 10.00 -20.01
C MET A 156 -63.63 10.31 -21.50
N LEU A 157 -63.77 9.32 -22.37
CA LEU A 157 -63.58 9.46 -23.82
C LEU A 157 -64.85 9.92 -24.55
N GLY A 158 -65.98 10.06 -23.86
CA GLY A 158 -67.27 10.40 -24.47
C GLY A 158 -67.80 9.32 -25.42
N ARG A 159 -67.48 8.06 -25.16
CA ARG A 159 -67.97 6.89 -25.90
C ARG A 159 -69.15 6.27 -25.15
N GLU A 160 -69.95 5.47 -25.86
CA GLU A 160 -71.01 4.69 -25.22
C GLU A 160 -70.44 3.73 -24.18
N ASP A 161 -71.19 3.47 -23.10
CA ASP A 161 -70.73 2.69 -21.94
C ASP A 161 -70.25 1.27 -22.29
N ASN A 162 -70.64 0.75 -23.46
CA ASN A 162 -70.28 -0.58 -23.98
C ASN A 162 -69.31 -0.54 -25.17
N ALA A 163 -68.66 0.59 -25.44
CA ALA A 163 -67.63 0.62 -26.48
C ALA A 163 -66.48 -0.34 -26.10
N ASP A 164 -66.05 -1.16 -27.06
CA ASP A 164 -64.98 -2.14 -26.84
C ASP A 164 -63.64 -1.40 -26.73
N ILE A 165 -63.04 -1.47 -25.55
CA ILE A 165 -61.70 -0.95 -25.27
C ILE A 165 -60.84 -2.16 -24.90
N GLU A 166 -59.87 -2.48 -25.75
CA GLU A 166 -58.94 -3.58 -25.52
C GLU A 166 -58.05 -3.27 -24.31
N LEU A 167 -58.40 -3.84 -23.16
CA LEU A 167 -57.57 -3.85 -21.95
C LEU A 167 -56.89 -5.21 -21.84
N ASP A 168 -55.56 -5.24 -21.95
CA ASP A 168 -54.76 -6.47 -21.86
C ASP A 168 -54.77 -7.05 -20.43
N ARG A 169 -54.37 -6.25 -19.44
CA ARG A 169 -54.35 -6.65 -18.02
C ARG A 169 -54.82 -5.51 -17.12
N VAL A 170 -55.71 -5.83 -16.19
CA VAL A 170 -56.18 -4.91 -15.15
C VAL A 170 -55.98 -5.58 -13.80
N HIS A 171 -55.27 -4.91 -12.89
CA HIS A 171 -55.07 -5.40 -11.55
C HIS A 171 -55.06 -4.23 -10.57
N SER A 172 -55.57 -4.45 -9.36
CA SER A 172 -55.39 -3.52 -8.26
C SER A 172 -54.03 -3.80 -7.63
N VAL A 173 -53.20 -2.77 -7.51
CA VAL A 173 -52.01 -2.83 -6.67
C VAL A 173 -52.49 -2.54 -5.25
N ALA A 174 -52.49 -3.57 -4.39
CA ALA A 174 -52.75 -3.37 -2.98
C ALA A 174 -51.75 -2.34 -2.47
N GLN A 175 -52.26 -1.22 -1.92
CA GLN A 175 -51.40 -0.23 -1.30
C GLN A 175 -50.68 -0.94 -0.16
N ALA A 176 -49.40 -1.27 -0.37
CA ALA A 176 -48.60 -1.92 0.64
C ALA A 176 -48.71 -1.08 1.91
N GLY A 177 -49.41 -1.63 2.91
CA GLY A 177 -49.78 -0.89 4.11
C GLY A 177 -48.54 -0.22 4.66
N GLY A 178 -48.60 1.11 4.77
CA GLY A 178 -47.48 1.93 5.22
C GLY A 178 -47.06 1.57 6.64
N ALA A 179 -46.22 0.55 6.76
CA ALA A 179 -45.31 0.38 7.87
C ALA A 179 -43.98 1.02 7.46
N ARG A 180 -43.96 2.35 7.43
CA ARG A 180 -42.70 3.09 7.60
C ARG A 180 -42.61 3.46 9.09
N PRO A 181 -41.62 2.96 9.84
CA PRO A 181 -41.29 3.49 11.16
C PRO A 181 -40.79 4.94 11.08
#